data_AF-A0A9W8G2L9-F1
#
_entry.id   AF-A0A9W8G2L9-F1
#
_cell.length_a   1.000
_cell.length_b   1.000
_cell.length_c   1.000
_cell.angle_alpha   90.00
_cell.angle_beta   90.00
_cell.angle_gamma   90.00
#
_symmetry.space_group_name_H-M   'P 1'
#
loop_
_entity.id
_entity.type
_entity.pdbx_description
1 polymer ?
#
loop_
_entity_poly.entity_id
_entity_poly.type
_entity_poly.pdbx_seq_one_letter_code
_entity_poly.pdbx_strand_id
1 'polypeptide(L)'
;MSSDDDVWDSVHDNLASERDLSARSLQRLQTTFYNTGYSDGIDASKAAHMQEGFDQGLGYSIAHGRTIGHLLGALIARREIMKRLNANSPHLASIDAVIMRLRAINHTAVTPANYRVSLDQHSKPKGSFFDLVHDAELLLSQLSQ
;
A
#
# COMPACT_ATOMS: atom_id res chain seq x y z
N MET A 1 10.62 -85.46 -4.24
CA MET A 1 11.67 -84.42 -4.37
C MET A 1 10.92 -83.13 -4.62
N SER A 2 10.99 -82.20 -3.67
CA SER A 2 10.25 -80.94 -3.71
C SER A 2 10.81 -80.09 -4.85
N SER A 3 9.94 -79.69 -5.77
CA SER A 3 10.22 -78.63 -6.75
C SER A 3 10.50 -77.35 -5.96
N ASP A 4 11.75 -76.90 -6.02
CA ASP A 4 12.20 -75.64 -5.45
C ASP A 4 11.38 -74.49 -6.02
N ASP A 5 10.85 -73.70 -5.10
CA ASP A 5 10.11 -72.47 -5.30
C ASP A 5 11.02 -71.45 -5.99
N ASP A 6 10.91 -71.37 -7.32
CA ASP A 6 11.55 -70.33 -8.15
C ASP A 6 10.76 -69.01 -8.02
N VAL A 7 10.63 -68.54 -6.78
CA VAL A 7 9.94 -67.29 -6.41
C VAL A 7 10.76 -66.06 -6.86
N TRP A 8 12.04 -66.27 -7.17
CA TRP A 8 13.02 -65.22 -7.44
C TRP A 8 13.17 -64.82 -8.92
N ASP A 9 12.63 -65.58 -9.88
CA ASP A 9 12.64 -65.21 -11.31
C ASP A 9 11.59 -64.12 -11.66
N SER A 10 10.66 -63.83 -10.73
CA SER A 10 9.70 -62.74 -10.85
C SER A 10 10.28 -61.34 -10.58
N VAL A 11 11.55 -61.26 -10.16
CA VAL A 11 12.22 -60.00 -9.76
C VAL A 11 12.70 -59.19 -10.96
N HIS A 12 12.90 -59.83 -12.13
CA HIS A 12 13.39 -59.14 -13.32
C HIS A 12 12.37 -58.19 -13.97
N ASP A 13 11.07 -58.52 -13.92
CA ASP A 13 10.00 -57.62 -14.39
C ASP A 13 9.76 -56.44 -13.42
N ASN A 14 10.08 -56.61 -12.14
CA ASN A 14 9.90 -55.57 -11.12
C ASN A 14 10.92 -54.43 -11.23
N LEU A 15 12.17 -54.70 -11.63
CA LEU A 15 13.22 -53.68 -11.73
C LEU A 15 12.95 -52.62 -12.81
N ALA A 16 12.32 -53.01 -13.92
CA ALA A 16 11.90 -52.08 -14.96
C ALA A 16 10.72 -51.21 -14.48
N SER A 17 9.76 -51.84 -13.79
CA SER A 17 8.62 -51.16 -13.16
C SER A 17 9.06 -50.17 -12.08
N GLU A 18 10.00 -50.54 -11.20
CA GLU A 18 10.56 -49.67 -10.17
C GLU A 18 11.32 -48.47 -10.75
N ARG A 19 12.09 -48.69 -11.84
CA ARG A 19 12.75 -47.59 -12.56
C ARG A 19 11.74 -46.63 -13.17
N ASP A 20 10.68 -47.13 -13.81
CA ASP A 20 9.63 -46.28 -14.38
C ASP A 20 8.84 -45.52 -13.30
N LEU A 21 8.56 -46.16 -12.16
CA LEU A 21 7.94 -45.52 -11.00
C LEU A 21 8.85 -44.42 -10.42
N SER A 22 10.16 -44.68 -10.34
CA SER A 22 11.15 -43.70 -9.87
C SER A 22 11.30 -42.52 -10.83
N ALA A 23 11.27 -42.75 -12.14
CA ALA A 23 11.34 -41.70 -13.14
C ALA A 23 10.09 -40.81 -13.10
N ARG A 24 8.90 -41.42 -12.96
CA ARG A 24 7.63 -40.70 -12.82
C ARG A 24 7.55 -39.90 -11.52
N SER A 25 8.05 -40.46 -10.41
CA SER A 25 8.06 -39.75 -9.13
C SER A 25 9.04 -38.57 -9.17
N LEU A 26 10.22 -38.75 -9.75
CA LEU A 26 11.19 -37.66 -9.99
C LEU A 26 10.62 -36.57 -10.88
N GLN A 27 9.94 -36.93 -11.97
CA GLN A 27 9.34 -35.97 -12.88
C GLN A 27 8.23 -35.16 -12.20
N ARG A 28 7.38 -35.81 -11.40
CA ARG A 28 6.36 -35.12 -10.60
C ARG A 28 6.99 -34.17 -9.59
N LEU A 29 8.01 -34.63 -8.90
CA LEU A 29 8.73 -33.84 -7.91
C LEU A 29 9.39 -32.61 -8.55
N GLN A 30 10.02 -32.76 -9.72
CA GLN A 30 10.56 -31.64 -10.49
C GLN A 30 9.48 -30.64 -10.89
N THR A 31 8.35 -31.09 -11.45
CA THR A 31 7.25 -30.18 -11.84
C THR A 31 6.71 -29.40 -10.64
N THR A 32 6.55 -30.06 -9.49
CA THR A 32 6.13 -29.38 -8.26
C THR A 32 7.16 -28.35 -7.83
N PHE A 33 8.46 -28.69 -7.81
CA PHE A 33 9.50 -27.73 -7.45
C PHE A 33 9.56 -26.53 -8.38
N TYR A 34 9.40 -26.72 -9.69
CA TYR A 34 9.36 -25.61 -10.65
C TYR A 34 8.14 -24.71 -10.43
N ASN A 35 6.95 -25.31 -10.30
CA ASN A 35 5.72 -24.54 -10.11
C ASN A 35 5.73 -23.76 -8.80
N THR A 36 6.13 -24.41 -7.70
CA THR A 36 6.26 -23.79 -6.38
C THR A 36 7.36 -22.74 -6.37
N GLY A 37 8.52 -23.01 -6.95
CA GLY A 37 9.61 -22.02 -7.04
C GLY A 37 9.23 -20.80 -7.86
N TYR A 38 8.46 -20.98 -8.94
CA TYR A 38 7.96 -19.89 -9.76
C TYR A 38 6.92 -19.05 -9.01
N SER A 39 5.94 -19.67 -8.33
CA SER A 39 4.97 -18.94 -7.51
C SER A 39 5.64 -18.18 -6.37
N ASP A 40 6.57 -18.82 -5.67
CA ASP A 40 7.32 -18.22 -4.56
C ASP A 40 8.17 -17.03 -5.05
N GLY A 41 8.78 -17.14 -6.23
CA GLY A 41 9.52 -16.04 -6.85
C GLY A 41 8.63 -14.83 -7.18
N ILE A 42 7.41 -15.06 -7.67
CA ILE A 42 6.42 -14.00 -7.91
C ILE A 42 6.02 -13.34 -6.59
N ASP A 43 5.72 -14.14 -5.57
CA ASP A 43 5.23 -13.62 -4.30
C ASP A 43 6.33 -12.90 -3.51
N ALA A 44 7.57 -13.39 -3.54
CA ALA A 44 8.73 -12.71 -3.00
C ALA A 44 8.98 -11.36 -3.71
N SER A 45 8.83 -11.32 -5.04
CA SER A 45 8.96 -10.07 -5.81
C SER A 45 7.87 -9.07 -5.44
N LYS A 46 6.60 -9.51 -5.35
CA LYS A 46 5.50 -8.64 -4.91
C LYS A 46 5.72 -8.10 -3.49
N ALA A 47 6.14 -8.96 -2.57
CA ALA A 47 6.41 -8.57 -1.19
C ALA A 47 7.53 -7.52 -1.10
N ALA A 48 8.62 -7.71 -1.85
CA ALA A 48 9.73 -6.77 -1.92
C ALA A 48 9.29 -5.38 -2.43
N HIS A 49 8.53 -5.34 -3.55
CA HIS A 49 8.07 -4.08 -4.12
C HIS A 49 6.95 -3.42 -3.28
N MET A 50 6.14 -4.20 -2.57
CA MET A 50 5.09 -3.67 -1.69
C MET A 50 5.67 -2.87 -0.52
N GLN A 51 6.74 -3.38 0.10
CA GLN A 51 7.37 -2.72 1.24
C GLN A 51 8.09 -1.44 0.81
N GLU A 52 8.85 -1.48 -0.28
CA GLU A 52 9.50 -0.29 -0.84
C GLU A 52 8.46 0.80 -1.16
N GLY A 53 7.30 0.41 -1.68
CA GLY A 53 6.21 1.33 -1.92
C GLY A 53 5.58 1.95 -0.71
N PHE A 54 5.37 1.13 0.31
CA PHE A 54 4.89 1.61 1.60
C PHE A 54 5.89 2.61 2.21
N ASP A 55 7.18 2.28 2.23
CA ASP A 55 8.21 3.14 2.83
C ASP A 55 8.30 4.49 2.13
N GLN A 56 8.26 4.49 0.80
CA GLN A 56 8.22 5.73 0.01
C GLN A 56 6.95 6.54 0.28
N GLY A 57 5.77 5.90 0.23
CA GLY A 57 4.49 6.57 0.51
C GLY A 57 4.39 7.08 1.95
N LEU A 58 4.95 6.36 2.92
CA LEU A 58 5.01 6.74 4.32
C LEU A 58 5.88 7.99 4.51
N GLY A 59 7.06 8.05 3.87
CA GLY A 59 7.92 9.23 3.91
C GLY A 59 7.21 10.50 3.41
N TYR A 60 6.55 10.42 2.26
CA TYR A 60 5.78 11.55 1.71
C TYR A 60 4.59 11.93 2.61
N SER A 61 3.83 10.94 3.08
CA SER A 61 2.64 11.20 3.90
C SER A 61 2.98 11.78 5.28
N ILE A 62 4.11 11.41 5.90
CA ILE A 62 4.56 11.99 7.18
C ILE A 62 4.85 13.49 7.02
N ALA A 63 5.60 13.87 5.98
CA ALA A 63 5.95 15.27 5.74
C ALA A 63 4.69 16.14 5.50
N HIS A 64 3.81 15.69 4.62
CA HIS A 64 2.57 16.40 4.28
C HIS A 64 1.52 16.36 5.41
N GLY A 65 1.46 15.25 6.15
CA GLY A 65 0.60 15.10 7.32
C GLY A 65 1.01 16.06 8.44
N ARG A 66 2.31 16.26 8.65
CA ARG A 66 2.82 17.21 9.63
C ARG A 66 2.45 18.66 9.29
N THR A 67 2.59 19.05 8.03
CA THR A 67 2.21 20.41 7.58
C THR A 67 0.69 20.64 7.69
N ILE A 68 -0.14 19.67 7.28
CA ILE A 68 -1.59 19.75 7.44
C ILE A 68 -1.97 19.85 8.92
N GLY A 69 -1.38 19.00 9.76
CA GLY A 69 -1.64 19.00 11.19
C GLY A 69 -1.29 20.34 11.85
N HIS A 70 -0.15 20.93 11.46
CA HIS A 70 0.27 22.24 11.93
C HIS A 70 -0.74 23.34 11.53
N LEU A 71 -1.12 23.40 10.25
CA LEU A 71 -2.07 24.39 9.74
C LEU A 71 -3.46 24.24 10.38
N LEU A 72 -3.95 23.00 10.53
CA LEU A 72 -5.21 22.73 11.22
C LEU A 72 -5.15 23.21 12.67
N GLY A 73 -4.07 22.93 13.39
CA GLY A 73 -3.86 23.39 14.76
C GLY A 73 -3.92 24.91 14.87
N ALA A 74 -3.18 25.61 14.00
CA ALA A 74 -3.15 27.07 13.97
C ALA A 74 -4.52 27.68 13.64
N LEU A 75 -5.21 27.16 12.62
CA LEU A 75 -6.54 27.66 12.22
C LEU A 75 -7.61 27.41 13.29
N ILE A 76 -7.58 26.24 13.95
CA ILE A 76 -8.51 25.93 15.06
C ILE A 76 -8.26 26.85 16.25
N ALA A 77 -7.00 27.07 16.63
CA ALA A 77 -6.65 27.97 17.71
C ALA A 77 -7.10 29.41 17.41
N ARG A 78 -6.87 29.89 16.17
CA ARG A 78 -7.28 31.23 15.76
C ARG A 78 -8.80 31.39 15.74
N ARG A 79 -9.52 30.39 15.24
CA ARG A 79 -10.98 30.35 15.27
C ARG A 79 -11.52 30.47 16.69
N GLU A 80 -10.95 29.72 17.64
CA GLU A 80 -11.38 29.72 19.04
C GLU A 80 -11.15 31.09 19.69
N ILE A 81 -9.99 31.71 19.43
CA ILE A 81 -9.69 33.07 19.89
C ILE A 81 -10.72 34.07 19.32
N MET A 82 -11.00 34.02 18.01
CA MET A 82 -11.96 34.94 17.38
C MET A 82 -13.38 34.76 17.91
N LYS A 83 -13.81 33.52 18.20
CA LYS A 83 -15.10 33.24 18.84
C LYS A 83 -15.19 33.86 20.23
N ARG A 84 -14.14 33.72 21.04
CA ARG A 84 -14.08 34.30 22.40
C ARG A 84 -14.10 35.82 22.39
N LEU A 85 -13.54 36.43 21.35
CA LEU A 85 -13.54 37.88 21.16
C LEU A 85 -14.84 38.43 20.56
N ASN A 86 -15.88 37.59 20.32
CA ASN A 86 -17.12 37.96 19.65
C ASN A 86 -16.91 38.70 18.31
N ALA A 87 -15.79 38.41 17.64
CA ALA A 87 -15.53 38.92 16.31
C ALA A 87 -16.39 38.12 15.32
N ASN A 88 -17.64 38.53 15.13
CA ASN A 88 -18.51 38.07 14.03
C ASN A 88 -17.99 38.64 12.71
N SER A 89 -16.80 38.21 12.33
CA SER A 89 -16.09 38.63 11.15
C SER A 89 -16.30 37.59 10.03
N PRO A 90 -16.44 38.02 8.76
CA PRO A 90 -16.51 37.09 7.62
C PRO A 90 -15.33 36.11 7.57
N HIS A 91 -14.20 36.45 8.20
CA HIS A 91 -13.03 35.59 8.34
C HIS A 91 -13.31 34.28 9.08
N LEU A 92 -14.28 34.22 10.00
CA LEU A 92 -14.63 32.99 10.71
C LEU A 92 -15.19 31.92 9.76
N ALA A 93 -16.04 32.34 8.82
CA ALA A 93 -16.59 31.47 7.78
C ALA A 93 -15.50 31.02 6.80
N SER A 94 -14.54 31.90 6.48
CA SER A 94 -13.37 31.56 5.65
C SER A 94 -12.47 30.52 6.33
N ILE A 95 -12.20 30.66 7.63
CA ILE A 95 -11.44 29.68 8.41
C ILE A 95 -12.16 28.33 8.44
N ASP A 96 -13.48 28.32 8.70
CA ASP A 96 -14.26 27.08 8.70
C ASP A 96 -14.26 26.40 7.32
N ALA A 97 -14.35 27.18 6.24
CA ALA A 97 -14.25 26.65 4.88
C ALA A 97 -12.87 26.04 4.56
N VAL A 98 -11.78 26.64 5.03
CA VAL A 98 -10.41 26.11 4.82
C VAL A 98 -10.16 24.89 5.70
N ILE A 99 -10.63 24.88 6.95
CA ILE A 99 -10.55 23.69 7.83
C ILE A 99 -11.29 22.50 7.19
N MET A 100 -12.50 22.73 6.67
CA MET A 100 -13.28 21.67 6.00
C MET A 100 -12.57 21.15 4.75
N ARG A 101 -11.93 22.04 3.98
CA ARG A 101 -11.13 21.67 2.81
C ARG A 101 -9.86 20.89 3.19
N LEU A 102 -9.12 21.31 4.20
CA LEU A 102 -7.93 20.60 4.70
C LEU A 102 -8.26 19.22 5.27
N ARG A 103 -9.39 19.07 5.95
CA ARG A 103 -9.87 17.76 6.46
C ARG A 103 -10.38 16.83 5.36
N ALA A 104 -10.88 17.39 4.27
CA ALA A 104 -11.36 16.63 3.12
C ALA A 104 -10.21 16.13 2.21
N ILE A 105 -8.96 16.50 2.49
CA ILE A 105 -7.79 15.92 1.82
C ILE A 105 -7.70 14.45 2.24
N ASN A 106 -8.24 13.57 1.39
CA ASN A 106 -8.01 12.14 1.51
C ASN A 106 -6.54 11.83 1.19
N HIS A 107 -6.01 10.85 1.91
CA HIS A 107 -4.64 10.33 1.83
C HIS A 107 -4.20 9.90 0.40
N THR A 108 -5.15 9.79 -0.53
CA THR A 108 -4.95 9.50 -1.96
C THR A 108 -4.48 10.69 -2.80
N ALA A 109 -4.56 11.92 -2.28
CA ALA A 109 -4.08 13.12 -2.97
C ALA A 109 -2.57 13.39 -2.75
N VAL A 110 -1.96 12.68 -1.79
CA VAL A 110 -0.55 12.86 -1.37
C VAL A 110 0.39 11.86 -2.06
N THR A 111 -0.15 10.81 -2.68
CA THR A 111 0.64 9.87 -3.47
C THR A 111 0.94 10.43 -4.86
N PRO A 112 2.21 10.52 -5.28
CA PRO A 112 2.56 10.97 -6.62
C PRO A 112 1.97 10.03 -7.68
N ALA A 113 1.62 10.57 -8.85
CA ALA A 113 0.94 9.85 -9.94
C ALA A 113 1.64 8.52 -10.33
N ASN A 114 2.96 8.45 -10.13
CA ASN A 114 3.83 7.34 -10.47
C ASN A 114 3.61 6.11 -9.58
N TYR A 115 2.97 6.26 -8.42
CA TYR A 115 2.74 5.18 -7.45
C TYR A 115 1.28 4.67 -7.43
N ARG A 116 0.44 5.16 -8.34
CA ARG A 116 -0.98 4.74 -8.45
C ARG A 116 -1.08 3.41 -9.19
N VAL A 117 -0.49 2.35 -8.63
CA VAL A 117 -0.80 0.99 -9.07
C VAL A 117 -2.13 0.60 -8.43
N SER A 118 -3.19 0.74 -9.23
CA SER A 118 -4.44 -0.03 -9.13
C SER A 118 -5.32 0.10 -7.87
N LEU A 119 -5.36 1.25 -7.20
CA LEU A 119 -6.50 1.59 -6.32
C LEU A 119 -7.22 2.84 -6.85
N ASP A 120 -8.38 2.58 -7.46
CA ASP A 120 -9.47 3.50 -7.77
C ASP A 120 -9.14 4.77 -8.57
N GLN A 121 -9.34 4.66 -9.89
CA GLN A 121 -9.36 5.76 -10.85
C GLN A 121 -10.61 6.66 -10.75
N HIS A 122 -11.29 6.75 -9.60
CA HIS A 122 -12.63 7.37 -9.51
C HIS A 122 -12.75 8.62 -8.61
N SER A 123 -11.65 9.21 -8.16
CA SER A 123 -11.72 10.55 -7.57
C SER A 123 -10.64 11.47 -8.13
N LYS A 124 -11.08 12.47 -8.92
CA LYS A 124 -10.28 13.66 -9.17
C LYS A 124 -10.03 14.31 -7.80
N PRO A 125 -8.78 14.50 -7.35
CA PRO A 125 -8.52 15.21 -6.11
C PRO A 125 -9.08 16.63 -6.24
N LYS A 126 -9.99 17.01 -5.33
CA LYS A 126 -10.55 18.35 -5.27
C LYS A 126 -9.48 19.28 -4.66
N GLY A 127 -8.74 19.99 -5.52
CA GLY A 127 -7.72 20.98 -5.14
C GLY A 127 -6.32 20.38 -4.95
N SER A 128 -5.30 21.07 -5.46
CA SER A 128 -3.90 20.70 -5.20
C SER A 128 -3.56 20.99 -3.75
N PHE A 129 -2.83 20.09 -3.09
CA PHE A 129 -2.34 20.28 -1.71
C PHE A 129 -1.65 21.64 -1.52
N PHE A 130 -0.85 22.06 -2.50
CA PHE A 130 -0.11 23.32 -2.46
C PHE A 130 -1.01 24.56 -2.46
N ASP A 131 -2.11 24.54 -3.21
CA ASP A 131 -3.06 25.65 -3.25
C ASP A 131 -3.74 25.83 -1.89
N LEU A 132 -4.07 24.72 -1.22
CA LEU A 132 -4.70 24.76 0.10
C LEU A 132 -3.74 25.21 1.21
N VAL A 133 -2.47 24.80 1.14
CA VAL A 133 -1.43 25.28 2.06
C VAL A 133 -1.27 26.79 1.89
N HIS A 134 -1.18 27.26 0.65
CA HIS A 134 -1.07 28.68 0.35
C HIS A 134 -2.28 29.49 0.85
N ASP A 135 -3.50 29.02 0.60
CA ASP A 135 -4.74 29.62 1.11
C ASP A 135 -4.74 29.73 2.65
N ALA A 136 -4.29 28.68 3.34
CA ALA A 136 -4.24 28.63 4.80
C ALA A 136 -3.19 29.61 5.38
N GLU A 137 -1.99 29.65 4.79
CA GLU A 137 -0.93 30.57 5.20
C GLU A 137 -1.31 32.03 4.97
N LEU A 138 -1.94 32.33 3.83
CA LEU A 138 -2.41 33.66 3.50
C LEU A 138 -3.47 34.13 4.51
N LEU A 139 -4.44 33.29 4.88
CA LEU A 139 -5.41 33.61 5.92
C LEU A 139 -4.75 33.82 7.29
N LEU A 140 -3.76 33.00 7.67
CA LEU A 140 -3.03 33.19 8.92
C LEU A 140 -2.26 34.52 8.94
N SER A 141 -1.65 34.91 7.82
CA SER A 141 -0.95 36.20 7.70
C SER A 141 -1.89 37.41 7.81
N GLN A 142 -3.07 37.34 7.17
CA GLN A 142 -4.08 38.40 7.22
C GLN A 142 -4.64 38.60 8.63
N LEU A 143 -4.67 37.53 9.41
CA LEU A 143 -5.14 37.55 10.79
C LEU A 143 -4.05 37.98 11.78
N SER A 144 -2.77 38.05 11.38
CA SER A 144 -1.67 38.44 12.26
C SER A 144 -1.42 39.95 12.32
N GLN A 145 -2.10 40.75 11.49
CA GLN A 145 -2.15 42.21 11.56
C GLN A 145 -3.31 42.66 12.45
#